data_AF-A0A7Y1YV79-F1
#
_entry.id   AF-A0A7Y1YV79-F1
#
_cell.length_a   1.000
_cell.length_b   1.000
_cell.length_c   1.000
_cell.angle_alpha   90.00
_cell.angle_beta   90.00
_cell.angle_gamma   90.00
#
_symmetry.space_group_name_H-M   'P 1'
#
loop_
_entity.id
_entity.type
_entity.pdbx_description
1 polymer ?
#
loop_
_entity_poly.entity_id
_entity_poly.type
_entity_poly.pdbx_seq_one_letter_code
_entity_poly.pdbx_strand_id
1 'polypeptide(L)'
;MNYLKTLFSYFFLFLTILSSSAQRELSDQINDPAGLLIAQTKPGHCAIEAAQLSLDAQKDLLLSTLRTKYTLCQNNDEYFVPALIKVDEYFDPGKFKEFNVQINTEVGDIYSVHIPLSQYLEVIEMPGIKYVELARSIYPKLDQALVASKVDLVHDGVNLSQAYSGRGVVVGIIDFGFDYTHPTFCDPKTGALRIKKVWEQNTLTGDHPPGYSYGQELTEEQTIINAETDISLSGHGTHVASIAAGSGGSLSDLYRGAAYESEIVLVSLNAREGVSGNNTGVIDGINYIFQYAESVGKAAVVNISQGHHTGPHDGSSLSDQAIDAMSGPGRIIVGAVGNEGDASGFYLHFDHTFDAENEILSYVVWPDEINAGEALVDIWGEAGTDFQVSLEVFNPQTKTMEVSGEVLLSSNPVSFVSGKLIDLEGDTIYYEGGIEINALNNRPHAQFYIDNTAQAEGEDTNFDNLLDNDFIQIRFQANRGTIHAYAANNSGEAFFTDLSGIGAGELIDGIRVRGGNPRSTMGELGGTARSIISVGGYTTKNSFTNTRGEKFAITDVLGDQYL
;
A
#
# COMPACT_ATOMS: atom_id res chain seq x y z
N MET A 1 -46.25 -18.13 10.54
CA MET A 1 -46.47 -19.55 10.89
C MET A 1 -47.47 -20.25 9.94
N ASN A 2 -47.40 -20.01 8.62
CA ASN A 2 -48.26 -20.69 7.62
C ASN A 2 -47.57 -20.98 6.27
N TYR A 3 -46.25 -20.80 6.15
CA TYR A 3 -45.49 -21.19 4.95
C TYR A 3 -44.77 -22.55 5.08
N LEU A 4 -44.60 -23.08 6.30
CA LEU A 4 -43.98 -24.39 6.53
C LEU A 4 -44.91 -25.59 6.27
N LYS A 5 -46.23 -25.38 6.23
CA LYS A 5 -47.20 -26.49 6.05
C LYS A 5 -47.43 -26.87 4.59
N THR A 6 -47.13 -25.99 3.63
CA THR A 6 -47.36 -26.25 2.20
C THR A 6 -46.22 -27.05 1.56
N LEU A 7 -44.99 -26.96 2.08
CA LEU A 7 -43.87 -27.78 1.59
C LEU A 7 -43.97 -29.26 2.00
N PHE A 8 -44.59 -29.56 3.14
CA PHE A 8 -44.70 -30.94 3.64
C PHE A 8 -45.70 -31.80 2.84
N SER A 9 -46.66 -31.19 2.16
CA SER A 9 -47.65 -31.92 1.36
C SER A 9 -47.14 -32.32 -0.03
N TYR A 10 -46.13 -31.63 -0.58
CA TYR A 10 -45.52 -32.02 -1.86
C TYR A 10 -44.50 -33.15 -1.72
N PHE A 11 -43.91 -33.33 -0.54
CA PHE A 11 -42.96 -34.41 -0.28
C PHE A 11 -43.64 -35.78 -0.17
N PHE A 12 -44.90 -35.82 0.29
CA PHE A 12 -45.63 -37.08 0.49
C PHE A 12 -46.36 -37.60 -0.76
N LEU A 13 -46.56 -36.78 -1.79
CA LEU A 13 -47.21 -37.22 -3.03
C LEU A 13 -46.24 -37.90 -4.00
N PHE A 14 -44.92 -37.68 -3.87
CA PHE A 14 -43.91 -38.30 -4.73
C PHE A 14 -43.58 -39.76 -4.38
N LEU A 15 -44.06 -40.25 -3.23
CA LEU A 15 -43.76 -41.60 -2.72
C LEU A 15 -44.84 -42.65 -3.03
N THR A 16 -45.88 -42.31 -3.82
CA THR A 16 -46.97 -43.26 -4.17
C THR A 16 -47.00 -43.67 -5.64
N ILE A 17 -46.00 -43.33 -6.44
CA ILE A 17 -45.82 -43.86 -7.81
C ILE A 17 -44.46 -44.54 -7.93
N LEU A 18 -44.27 -45.61 -7.17
CA LEU A 18 -43.24 -46.61 -7.46
C LEU A 18 -43.91 -47.97 -7.45
N SER A 19 -43.81 -48.67 -8.58
CA SER A 19 -44.34 -50.01 -8.78
C SER A 19 -43.82 -50.95 -7.69
N SER A 20 -44.62 -51.98 -7.37
CA SER A 20 -44.30 -53.02 -6.37
C SER A 20 -42.98 -53.76 -6.58
N SER A 21 -42.27 -53.53 -7.70
CA SER A 21 -40.90 -53.96 -7.94
C SER A 21 -39.85 -53.10 -7.21
N ALA A 22 -40.02 -51.78 -7.17
CA ALA A 22 -39.06 -50.85 -6.57
C ALA A 22 -39.08 -50.85 -5.03
N GLN A 23 -40.23 -51.18 -4.42
CA GLN A 23 -40.31 -51.40 -2.97
C GLN A 23 -39.60 -52.69 -2.52
N ARG A 24 -39.48 -53.69 -3.40
CA ARG A 24 -38.74 -54.93 -3.10
C ARG A 24 -37.23 -54.73 -3.19
N GLU A 25 -36.75 -53.97 -4.18
CA GLU A 25 -35.33 -53.60 -4.25
C GLU A 25 -34.88 -52.69 -3.09
N LEU A 26 -35.75 -51.80 -2.60
CA LEU A 26 -35.42 -51.00 -1.41
C LEU A 26 -35.45 -51.83 -0.11
N SER A 27 -36.35 -52.82 0.03
CA SER A 27 -36.36 -53.67 1.23
C SER A 27 -35.18 -54.63 1.30
N ASP A 28 -34.66 -55.06 0.14
CA ASP A 28 -33.49 -55.93 0.05
C ASP A 28 -32.17 -55.17 0.22
N GLN A 29 -32.11 -53.86 -0.08
CA GLN A 29 -30.96 -52.99 0.26
C GLN A 29 -30.93 -52.53 1.73
N ILE A 30 -32.05 -52.56 2.45
CA ILE A 30 -32.12 -52.15 3.86
C ILE A 30 -31.80 -53.31 4.82
N ASN A 31 -31.69 -54.55 4.33
CA ASN A 31 -31.41 -55.73 5.15
C ASN A 31 -30.06 -56.40 4.86
N ASP A 32 -29.08 -55.68 4.27
CA ASP A 32 -27.69 -56.13 4.28
C ASP A 32 -26.96 -55.60 5.54
N PRO A 33 -26.63 -56.44 6.54
CA PRO A 33 -25.88 -56.03 7.72
C PRO A 33 -24.40 -55.72 7.42
N ALA A 34 -23.95 -55.79 6.16
CA ALA A 34 -22.57 -55.55 5.73
C ALA A 34 -22.33 -54.16 5.09
N GLY A 35 -23.32 -53.28 5.04
CA GLY A 35 -23.14 -51.86 4.73
C GLY A 35 -22.56 -51.08 5.91
N LEU A 36 -21.51 -51.60 6.55
CA LEU A 36 -20.84 -50.95 7.68
C LEU A 36 -20.26 -49.62 7.18
N LEU A 37 -20.60 -48.52 7.87
CA LEU A 37 -19.76 -47.33 7.86
C LEU A 37 -18.41 -47.77 8.46
N ILE A 38 -17.46 -48.22 7.62
CA ILE A 38 -16.13 -48.60 8.09
C ILE A 38 -15.44 -47.29 8.45
N ALA A 39 -15.51 -46.91 9.72
CA ALA A 39 -14.67 -45.87 10.28
C ALA A 39 -13.22 -46.36 10.18
N GLN A 40 -12.50 -45.93 9.14
CA GLN A 40 -11.06 -46.16 9.06
C GLN A 40 -10.37 -45.24 10.07
N THR A 41 -9.56 -45.84 10.94
CA THR A 41 -8.75 -45.08 11.89
C THR A 41 -7.69 -44.30 11.13
N LYS A 42 -7.77 -42.99 11.25
CA LYS A 42 -6.78 -42.04 10.74
C LYS A 42 -5.39 -42.32 11.36
N PRO A 43 -4.28 -42.34 10.59
CA PRO A 43 -2.94 -42.36 11.15
C PRO A 43 -2.75 -41.19 12.13
N GLY A 44 -2.26 -41.49 13.33
CA GLY A 44 -2.13 -40.50 14.41
C GLY A 44 -1.14 -39.38 14.11
N HIS A 45 -0.20 -39.62 13.20
CA HIS A 45 0.85 -38.70 12.77
C HIS A 45 0.50 -37.94 11.47
N CYS A 46 -0.75 -37.97 11.01
CA CYS A 46 -1.17 -37.25 9.81
C CYS A 46 -2.25 -36.21 10.14
N ALA A 47 -2.36 -35.15 9.34
CA ALA A 47 -3.57 -34.34 9.22
C ALA A 47 -4.69 -35.13 8.53
N ILE A 48 -5.94 -34.66 8.62
CA ILE A 48 -7.10 -35.41 8.07
C ILE A 48 -6.93 -35.58 6.55
N GLU A 49 -6.53 -34.51 5.86
CA GLU A 49 -6.33 -34.49 4.40
C GLU A 49 -5.18 -35.43 3.98
N ALA A 50 -4.08 -35.44 4.74
CA ALA A 50 -2.95 -36.36 4.53
C ALA A 50 -3.38 -37.83 4.66
N ALA A 51 -4.07 -38.16 5.75
CA ALA A 51 -4.62 -39.50 5.96
C ALA A 51 -5.61 -39.92 4.87
N GLN A 52 -6.42 -38.97 4.38
CA GLN A 52 -7.36 -39.22 3.30
C GLN A 52 -6.62 -39.51 1.99
N LEU A 53 -5.53 -38.79 1.70
CA LEU A 53 -4.67 -39.09 0.55
C LEU A 53 -4.05 -40.48 0.68
N SER A 54 -3.62 -40.93 1.87
CA SER A 54 -3.11 -42.29 2.06
C SER A 54 -4.14 -43.35 1.66
N LEU A 55 -5.40 -43.15 2.05
CA LEU A 55 -6.51 -44.05 1.70
C LEU A 55 -6.87 -43.98 0.23
N ASP A 56 -6.83 -42.79 -0.37
CA ASP A 56 -7.15 -42.59 -1.79
C ASP A 56 -6.02 -43.10 -2.70
N ALA A 57 -4.76 -43.02 -2.27
CA ALA A 57 -3.60 -43.58 -2.96
C ALA A 57 -3.66 -45.12 -3.01
N GLN A 58 -4.29 -45.77 -2.02
CA GLN A 58 -4.51 -47.22 -2.02
C GLN A 58 -5.69 -47.68 -2.92
N LYS A 59 -6.49 -46.74 -3.45
CA LYS A 59 -7.70 -47.04 -4.24
C LYS A 59 -7.48 -46.93 -5.75
N ASP A 60 -6.24 -46.79 -6.21
CA ASP A 60 -5.88 -46.62 -7.63
C ASP A 60 -6.74 -45.58 -8.36
N LEU A 61 -7.02 -44.44 -7.70
CA LEU A 61 -7.83 -43.39 -8.30
C LEU A 61 -7.12 -42.79 -9.52
N LEU A 62 -7.91 -42.38 -10.52
CA LEU A 62 -7.40 -41.58 -11.63
C LEU A 62 -6.70 -40.32 -11.12
N LEU A 63 -5.57 -39.97 -11.73
CA LEU A 63 -4.80 -38.79 -11.36
C LEU A 63 -5.61 -37.49 -11.45
N SER A 64 -6.54 -37.38 -12.41
CA SER A 64 -7.46 -36.24 -12.51
C SER A 64 -8.34 -36.09 -11.26
N THR A 65 -8.77 -37.20 -10.66
CA THR A 65 -9.52 -37.22 -9.40
C THR A 65 -8.65 -36.75 -8.24
N LEU A 66 -7.40 -37.22 -8.17
CA LEU A 66 -6.46 -36.80 -7.13
C LEU A 66 -6.13 -35.30 -7.24
N ARG A 67 -5.91 -34.79 -8.45
CA ARG A 67 -5.68 -33.36 -8.71
C ARG A 67 -6.87 -32.46 -8.37
N THR A 68 -8.09 -33.00 -8.40
CA THR A 68 -9.30 -32.27 -7.99
C THR A 68 -9.43 -32.21 -6.46
N LYS A 69 -8.97 -33.27 -5.78
CA LYS A 69 -9.09 -33.41 -4.32
C LYS A 69 -7.95 -32.77 -3.54
N TYR A 70 -6.74 -32.78 -4.09
CA TYR A 70 -5.51 -32.42 -3.40
C TYR A 70 -4.72 -31.39 -4.21
N THR A 71 -4.02 -30.49 -3.51
CA THR A 71 -3.15 -29.49 -4.13
C THR A 71 -1.86 -30.16 -4.59
N LEU A 72 -1.86 -30.78 -5.77
CA LEU A 72 -0.68 -31.42 -6.37
C LEU A 72 0.09 -30.43 -7.24
N CYS A 73 1.42 -30.50 -7.23
CA CYS A 73 2.27 -29.76 -8.17
C CYS A 73 2.94 -30.73 -9.16
N GLN A 74 3.45 -30.20 -10.28
CA GLN A 74 4.07 -30.99 -11.34
C GLN A 74 5.44 -30.40 -11.68
N ASN A 75 6.46 -31.25 -11.81
CA ASN A 75 7.80 -30.89 -12.26
C ASN A 75 8.35 -32.01 -13.17
N ASN A 76 8.82 -31.67 -14.38
CA ASN A 76 9.38 -32.62 -15.36
C ASN A 76 8.57 -33.93 -15.52
N ASP A 77 7.26 -33.79 -15.77
CA ASP A 77 6.28 -34.89 -15.93
C ASP A 77 5.98 -35.76 -14.69
N GLU A 78 6.63 -35.49 -13.55
CA GLU A 78 6.33 -36.13 -12.26
C GLU A 78 5.40 -35.26 -11.39
N TYR A 79 4.46 -35.90 -10.70
CA TYR A 79 3.53 -35.23 -9.79
C TYR A 79 4.02 -35.37 -8.35
N PHE A 80 3.94 -34.28 -7.61
CA PHE A 80 4.33 -34.22 -6.23
C PHE A 80 3.16 -33.78 -5.34
N VAL A 81 3.23 -34.22 -4.09
CA VAL A 81 2.38 -33.85 -2.97
C VAL A 81 3.18 -32.86 -2.13
N PRO A 82 2.88 -31.55 -2.23
CA PRO A 82 3.45 -30.57 -1.33
C PRO A 82 2.93 -30.78 0.09
N ALA A 83 3.83 -30.75 1.07
CA ALA A 83 3.50 -31.01 2.47
C ALA A 83 4.41 -30.23 3.43
N LEU A 84 3.89 -29.99 4.62
CA LEU A 84 4.64 -29.61 5.81
C LEU A 84 4.80 -30.86 6.69
N ILE A 85 6.05 -31.21 7.00
CA ILE A 85 6.38 -32.36 7.84
C ILE A 85 7.05 -31.87 9.11
N LYS A 86 6.44 -32.17 10.26
CA LYS A 86 7.05 -32.00 11.58
C LYS A 86 7.79 -33.27 11.97
N VAL A 87 9.02 -33.12 12.43
CA VAL A 87 9.91 -34.25 12.74
C VAL A 87 10.37 -34.24 14.21
N ASP A 88 11.14 -35.26 14.60
CA ASP A 88 11.79 -35.37 15.90
C ASP A 88 13.32 -35.36 15.80
N GLU A 89 13.99 -35.42 16.96
CA GLU A 89 15.46 -35.40 17.05
C GLU A 89 16.16 -36.62 16.42
N TYR A 90 15.40 -37.68 16.09
CA TYR A 90 15.89 -38.91 15.47
C TYR A 90 15.61 -38.96 13.96
N PHE A 91 14.95 -37.95 13.40
CA PHE A 91 14.73 -37.86 11.96
C PHE A 91 16.04 -37.58 11.24
N ASP A 92 16.30 -38.35 10.17
CA ASP A 92 17.45 -38.17 9.29
C ASP A 92 16.98 -37.51 7.97
N PRO A 93 17.27 -36.22 7.75
CA PRO A 93 16.90 -35.52 6.52
C PRO A 93 17.54 -36.13 5.26
N GLY A 94 18.64 -36.88 5.41
CA GLY A 94 19.26 -37.65 4.33
C GLY A 94 18.31 -38.66 3.71
N LYS A 95 17.33 -39.16 4.47
CA LYS A 95 16.31 -40.10 3.99
C LYS A 95 15.39 -39.51 2.94
N PHE A 96 15.10 -38.21 2.97
CA PHE A 96 14.30 -37.58 1.92
C PHE A 96 14.94 -37.70 0.53
N LYS A 97 16.27 -37.68 0.44
CA LYS A 97 16.98 -37.85 -0.84
C LYS A 97 16.82 -39.25 -1.42
N GLU A 98 16.74 -40.28 -0.56
CA GLU A 98 16.55 -41.68 -0.99
C GLU A 98 15.21 -41.88 -1.71
N PHE A 99 14.20 -41.06 -1.37
CA PHE A 99 12.85 -41.12 -1.93
C PHE A 99 12.56 -39.99 -2.92
N ASN A 100 13.60 -39.29 -3.40
CA ASN A 100 13.46 -38.16 -4.32
C ASN A 100 12.52 -37.05 -3.81
N VAL A 101 12.42 -36.89 -2.48
CA VAL A 101 11.67 -35.80 -1.85
C VAL A 101 12.45 -34.51 -2.01
N GLN A 102 11.81 -33.48 -2.56
CA GLN A 102 12.42 -32.17 -2.71
C GLN A 102 12.20 -31.40 -1.41
N ILE A 103 13.29 -31.12 -0.69
CA ILE A 103 13.25 -30.26 0.49
C ILE A 103 13.33 -28.82 -0.01
N ASN A 104 12.30 -28.03 0.27
CA ASN A 104 12.24 -26.62 -0.09
C ASN A 104 12.76 -25.73 1.05
N THR A 105 12.30 -25.99 2.27
CA THR A 105 12.63 -25.16 3.44
C THR A 105 12.70 -26.02 4.69
N GLU A 106 13.70 -25.75 5.51
CA GLU A 106 13.90 -26.35 6.83
C GLU A 106 13.92 -25.23 7.87
N VAL A 107 12.98 -25.27 8.82
CA VAL A 107 12.88 -24.30 9.92
C VAL A 107 12.60 -25.06 11.21
N GLY A 108 13.61 -25.17 12.06
CA GLY A 108 13.52 -25.92 13.32
C GLY A 108 13.19 -27.39 13.05
N ASP A 109 12.09 -27.87 13.61
CA ASP A 109 11.61 -29.25 13.44
C ASP A 109 10.55 -29.41 12.32
N ILE A 110 10.45 -28.44 11.39
CA ILE A 110 9.48 -28.42 10.29
C ILE A 110 10.18 -28.35 8.94
N TYR A 111 9.77 -29.22 8.02
CA TYR A 111 10.20 -29.24 6.63
C TYR A 111 9.03 -28.91 5.70
N SER A 112 9.24 -27.96 4.78
CA SER A 112 8.43 -27.82 3.56
C SER A 112 9.03 -28.70 2.48
N VAL A 113 8.22 -29.63 1.97
CA VAL A 113 8.68 -30.63 1.00
C VAL A 113 7.72 -30.82 -0.17
N HIS A 114 8.24 -31.27 -1.30
CA HIS A 114 7.46 -31.92 -2.35
C HIS A 114 7.78 -33.42 -2.35
N ILE A 115 6.80 -34.23 -1.98
CA ILE A 115 6.93 -35.69 -1.95
C ILE A 115 6.47 -36.24 -3.30
N PRO A 116 7.24 -37.04 -4.03
CA PRO A 116 6.72 -37.71 -5.23
C PRO A 116 5.43 -38.47 -4.90
N LEU A 117 4.38 -38.29 -5.69
CA LEU A 117 3.08 -38.91 -5.41
C LEU A 117 3.20 -40.44 -5.31
N SER A 118 4.10 -41.04 -6.08
CA SER A 118 4.44 -42.46 -6.05
C SER A 118 5.08 -42.91 -4.73
N GLN A 119 5.80 -42.03 -4.06
CA GLN A 119 6.54 -42.31 -2.81
C GLN A 119 5.79 -41.86 -1.56
N TYR A 120 4.59 -41.26 -1.72
CA TYR A 120 3.85 -40.63 -0.64
C TYR A 120 3.64 -41.56 0.58
N LEU A 121 3.16 -42.78 0.35
CA LEU A 121 2.87 -43.73 1.43
C LEU A 121 4.11 -44.16 2.21
N GLU A 122 5.27 -44.21 1.55
CA GLU A 122 6.53 -44.68 2.14
C GLU A 122 7.21 -43.54 2.91
N VAL A 123 7.13 -42.32 2.38
CA VAL A 123 7.72 -41.14 3.01
C VAL A 123 7.00 -40.77 4.30
N ILE A 124 5.67 -40.85 4.38
CA ILE A 124 4.93 -40.45 5.59
C ILE A 124 5.16 -41.40 6.78
N GLU A 125 5.58 -42.64 6.53
CA GLU A 125 5.87 -43.66 7.55
C GLU A 125 7.36 -43.66 7.98
N MET A 126 8.16 -42.70 7.51
CA MET A 126 9.57 -42.62 7.86
C MET A 126 9.77 -42.45 9.38
N PRO A 127 10.72 -43.18 9.99
CA PRO A 127 11.10 -42.95 11.37
C PRO A 127 11.51 -41.50 11.61
N GLY A 128 10.98 -40.92 12.69
CA GLY A 128 11.23 -39.54 13.08
C GLY A 128 10.22 -38.52 12.55
N ILE A 129 9.29 -38.90 11.65
CA ILE A 129 8.16 -38.03 11.30
C ILE A 129 7.11 -38.06 12.42
N LYS A 130 6.83 -36.89 13.00
CA LYS A 130 5.78 -36.72 14.01
C LYS A 130 4.43 -36.31 13.44
N TYR A 131 4.44 -35.46 12.40
CA TYR A 131 3.19 -34.95 11.83
C TYR A 131 3.33 -34.58 10.36
N VAL A 132 2.36 -34.98 9.54
CA VAL A 132 2.28 -34.63 8.11
C VAL A 132 1.02 -33.80 7.84
N GLU A 133 1.20 -32.60 7.31
CA GLU A 133 0.12 -31.74 6.82
C GLU A 133 0.30 -31.49 5.32
N LEU A 134 -0.73 -31.71 4.51
CA LEU A 134 -0.66 -31.40 3.07
C LEU A 134 -0.75 -29.89 2.85
N ALA A 135 -0.12 -29.39 1.80
CA ALA A 135 -0.29 -28.00 1.41
C ALA A 135 -1.76 -27.71 1.04
N ARG A 136 -2.18 -26.51 1.41
CA ARG A 136 -3.51 -25.99 1.12
C ARG A 136 -3.43 -24.89 0.08
N SER A 137 -4.50 -24.77 -0.70
CA SER A 137 -4.68 -23.62 -1.58
C SER A 137 -4.82 -22.35 -0.74
N ILE A 138 -4.03 -21.34 -1.08
CA ILE A 138 -4.19 -19.97 -0.59
C ILE A 138 -4.95 -19.17 -1.65
N TYR A 139 -5.71 -18.16 -1.22
CA TYR A 139 -6.58 -17.38 -2.10
C TYR A 139 -6.37 -15.88 -1.86
N PRO A 140 -6.35 -15.05 -2.92
CA PRO A 140 -6.47 -13.60 -2.78
C PRO A 140 -7.74 -13.21 -2.01
N LYS A 141 -7.71 -12.06 -1.32
CA LYS A 141 -8.80 -11.62 -0.41
C LYS A 141 -9.30 -10.19 -0.66
N LEU A 142 -8.96 -9.59 -1.80
CA LEU A 142 -9.47 -8.28 -2.23
C LEU A 142 -10.87 -8.41 -2.89
N ASP A 143 -11.80 -9.07 -2.21
CA ASP A 143 -13.11 -9.48 -2.73
C ASP A 143 -14.30 -8.68 -2.14
N GLN A 144 -14.05 -7.63 -1.36
CA GLN A 144 -15.09 -6.86 -0.65
C GLN A 144 -15.12 -5.37 -0.95
N ALA A 145 -14.11 -4.82 -1.64
CA ALA A 145 -14.00 -3.37 -1.85
C ALA A 145 -15.17 -2.76 -2.63
N LEU A 146 -15.61 -3.42 -3.71
CA LEU A 146 -16.75 -2.94 -4.50
C LEU A 146 -18.06 -2.93 -3.69
N VAL A 147 -18.30 -3.99 -2.91
CA VAL A 147 -19.52 -4.11 -2.09
C VAL A 147 -19.51 -3.09 -0.96
N ALA A 148 -18.38 -2.93 -0.27
CA ALA A 148 -18.24 -1.97 0.81
C ALA A 148 -18.45 -0.52 0.34
N SER A 149 -17.97 -0.19 -0.87
CA SER A 149 -18.16 1.11 -1.53
C SER A 149 -19.48 1.25 -2.30
N LYS A 150 -20.32 0.21 -2.32
CA LYS A 150 -21.60 0.14 -3.05
C LYS A 150 -21.48 0.31 -4.57
N VAL A 151 -20.29 0.08 -5.12
CA VAL A 151 -20.03 0.15 -6.56
C VAL A 151 -20.72 -1.02 -7.29
N ASP A 152 -20.92 -2.15 -6.62
CA ASP A 152 -21.76 -3.25 -7.11
C ASP A 152 -23.19 -2.79 -7.46
N LEU A 153 -23.79 -1.94 -6.63
CA LEU A 153 -25.12 -1.37 -6.90
C LEU A 153 -25.11 -0.41 -8.10
N VAL A 154 -24.01 0.30 -8.34
CA VAL A 154 -23.82 1.16 -9.51
C VAL A 154 -23.70 0.32 -10.78
N HIS A 155 -22.96 -0.80 -10.70
CA HIS A 155 -22.85 -1.78 -11.79
C HIS A 155 -24.21 -2.40 -12.13
N ASP A 156 -25.08 -2.60 -11.15
CA ASP A 156 -26.44 -3.13 -11.35
C ASP A 156 -27.47 -2.06 -11.73
N GLY A 157 -27.09 -0.77 -11.69
CA GLY A 157 -27.99 0.36 -11.98
C GLY A 157 -29.09 0.56 -10.94
N VAL A 158 -28.87 0.11 -9.70
CA VAL A 158 -29.86 0.22 -8.62
C VAL A 158 -30.11 1.69 -8.28
N ASN A 159 -31.35 2.14 -8.44
CA ASN A 159 -31.78 3.53 -8.29
C ASN A 159 -31.11 4.53 -9.26
N LEU A 160 -30.53 4.03 -10.36
CA LEU A 160 -29.96 4.84 -11.43
C LEU A 160 -30.74 4.65 -12.72
N SER A 161 -30.54 5.53 -13.71
CA SER A 161 -31.22 5.40 -15.01
C SER A 161 -30.76 4.19 -15.81
N GLN A 162 -29.58 3.65 -15.51
CA GLN A 162 -29.00 2.47 -16.12
C GLN A 162 -27.86 1.92 -15.24
N ALA A 163 -27.37 0.73 -15.59
CA ALA A 163 -26.11 0.18 -15.12
C ALA A 163 -24.92 0.99 -15.66
N TYR A 164 -23.88 1.19 -14.86
CA TYR A 164 -22.65 1.87 -15.26
C TYR A 164 -21.44 0.96 -15.07
N SER A 165 -20.64 0.77 -16.13
CA SER A 165 -19.43 -0.07 -16.14
C SER A 165 -18.15 0.72 -16.47
N GLY A 166 -18.26 2.04 -16.69
CA GLY A 166 -17.20 2.88 -17.23
C GLY A 166 -17.08 2.85 -18.76
N ARG A 167 -17.95 2.10 -19.46
CA ARG A 167 -18.01 2.10 -20.93
C ARG A 167 -18.17 3.50 -21.49
N GLY A 168 -17.31 3.86 -22.43
CA GLY A 168 -17.31 5.18 -23.09
C GLY A 168 -16.60 6.29 -22.30
N VAL A 169 -15.90 5.94 -21.22
CA VAL A 169 -15.07 6.84 -20.41
C VAL A 169 -13.61 6.42 -20.52
N VAL A 170 -12.71 7.40 -20.49
CA VAL A 170 -11.26 7.18 -20.31
C VAL A 170 -10.92 7.24 -18.83
N VAL A 171 -10.22 6.23 -18.33
CA VAL A 171 -9.59 6.25 -17.01
C VAL A 171 -8.10 6.44 -17.21
N GLY A 172 -7.58 7.56 -16.72
CA GLY A 172 -6.17 7.87 -16.73
C GLY A 172 -5.52 7.59 -15.39
N ILE A 173 -4.39 6.91 -15.38
CA ILE A 173 -3.62 6.64 -14.16
C ILE A 173 -2.24 7.25 -14.30
N ILE A 174 -1.87 8.11 -13.35
CA ILE A 174 -0.53 8.71 -13.25
C ILE A 174 0.16 8.06 -12.05
N ASP A 175 1.12 7.19 -12.31
CA ASP A 175 1.75 6.34 -11.29
C ASP A 175 3.08 5.76 -11.82
N PHE A 176 3.59 4.68 -11.22
CA PHE A 176 4.75 3.90 -11.69
C PHE A 176 4.61 2.42 -11.30
N GLY A 177 5.29 1.52 -12.02
CA GLY A 177 5.21 0.07 -11.75
C GLY A 177 3.97 -0.55 -12.41
N PHE A 178 3.83 -0.32 -13.70
CA PHE A 178 2.80 -0.88 -14.58
C PHE A 178 3.32 -2.10 -15.33
N ASP A 179 2.72 -3.25 -15.08
CA ASP A 179 2.72 -4.45 -15.93
C ASP A 179 1.67 -4.30 -17.04
N TYR A 180 2.12 -3.97 -18.24
CA TYR A 180 1.26 -3.80 -19.41
C TYR A 180 0.68 -5.11 -19.93
N THR A 181 1.26 -6.25 -19.55
CA THR A 181 0.88 -7.59 -20.02
C THR A 181 -0.22 -8.23 -19.17
N HIS A 182 -0.56 -7.62 -18.02
CA HIS A 182 -1.50 -8.20 -17.09
C HIS A 182 -2.89 -8.43 -17.74
N PRO A 183 -3.46 -9.65 -17.71
CA PRO A 183 -4.74 -9.96 -18.36
C PRO A 183 -5.96 -9.15 -17.90
N THR A 184 -5.84 -8.38 -16.82
CA THR A 184 -6.91 -7.52 -16.30
C THR A 184 -7.06 -6.26 -17.16
N PHE A 185 -6.03 -5.91 -17.93
CA PHE A 185 -6.05 -4.79 -18.86
C PHE A 185 -6.55 -5.18 -20.25
N CYS A 186 -6.93 -6.45 -20.46
CA CYS A 186 -7.57 -6.91 -21.68
C CYS A 186 -9.08 -6.98 -21.52
N ASP A 187 -9.80 -6.80 -22.63
CA ASP A 187 -11.22 -7.11 -22.73
C ASP A 187 -11.41 -8.64 -22.62
N PRO A 188 -12.18 -9.14 -21.65
CA PRO A 188 -12.28 -10.59 -21.38
C PRO A 188 -13.04 -11.36 -22.47
N LYS A 189 -13.75 -10.68 -23.37
CA LYS A 189 -14.53 -11.31 -24.45
C LYS A 189 -13.72 -11.40 -25.74
N THR A 190 -12.93 -10.38 -26.04
CA THR A 190 -12.21 -10.23 -27.32
C THR A 190 -10.71 -10.48 -27.19
N GLY A 191 -10.16 -10.36 -25.97
CA GLY A 191 -8.73 -10.41 -25.70
C GLY A 191 -7.97 -9.12 -26.03
N ALA A 192 -8.65 -8.11 -26.61
CA ALA A 192 -8.00 -6.87 -27.03
C ALA A 192 -7.55 -6.02 -25.84
N LEU A 193 -6.38 -5.38 -25.96
CA LEU A 193 -5.86 -4.49 -24.94
C LEU A 193 -6.75 -3.24 -24.76
N ARG A 194 -7.06 -2.92 -23.50
CA ARG A 194 -7.82 -1.71 -23.12
C ARG A 194 -6.91 -0.51 -22.80
N ILE A 195 -5.62 -0.74 -22.55
CA ILE A 195 -4.61 0.33 -22.53
C ILE A 195 -4.47 0.85 -23.95
N LYS A 196 -4.83 2.13 -24.16
CA LYS A 196 -4.83 2.78 -25.47
C LYS A 196 -3.61 3.62 -25.71
N LYS A 197 -3.01 4.13 -24.65
CA LYS A 197 -1.80 4.94 -24.67
C LYS A 197 -1.03 4.80 -23.37
N VAL A 198 0.28 4.84 -23.48
CA VAL A 198 1.22 4.92 -22.35
C VAL A 198 2.19 6.07 -22.64
N TRP A 199 2.46 6.90 -21.64
CA TRP A 199 3.59 7.82 -21.67
C TRP A 199 4.57 7.49 -20.55
N GLU A 200 5.74 7.00 -20.93
CA GLU A 200 6.85 6.71 -20.04
C GLU A 200 7.75 7.93 -19.90
N GLN A 201 7.53 8.73 -18.86
CA GLN A 201 8.26 9.96 -18.65
C GLN A 201 9.73 9.72 -18.22
N ASN A 202 10.03 8.53 -17.69
CA ASN A 202 11.37 8.08 -17.31
C ASN A 202 12.33 7.89 -18.48
N THR A 203 11.79 7.66 -19.68
CA THR A 203 12.61 7.25 -20.81
C THR A 203 13.41 8.42 -21.38
N LEU A 204 14.72 8.41 -21.15
CA LEU A 204 15.64 9.49 -21.58
C LEU A 204 15.79 9.60 -23.10
N THR A 205 15.59 8.49 -23.81
CA THR A 205 15.71 8.42 -25.26
C THR A 205 14.50 7.71 -25.84
N GLY A 206 13.50 8.46 -26.30
CA GLY A 206 12.28 7.92 -26.88
C GLY A 206 11.52 8.97 -27.71
N ASP A 207 10.55 8.50 -28.47
CA ASP A 207 9.63 9.37 -29.20
C ASP A 207 8.59 9.89 -28.20
N HIS A 208 8.77 11.11 -27.71
CA HIS A 208 7.87 11.74 -26.76
C HIS A 208 6.54 12.16 -27.42
N PRO A 209 5.44 12.32 -26.65
CA PRO A 209 4.18 12.79 -27.22
C PRO A 209 4.30 14.17 -27.87
N PRO A 210 3.50 14.49 -28.90
CA PRO A 210 3.52 15.80 -29.56
C PRO A 210 3.28 16.94 -28.57
N GLY A 211 4.13 17.97 -28.61
CA GLY A 211 4.05 19.14 -27.72
C GLY A 211 4.90 19.05 -26.46
N TYR A 212 5.48 17.88 -26.16
CA TYR A 212 6.44 17.69 -25.07
C TYR A 212 7.86 17.56 -25.63
N SER A 213 8.85 17.35 -24.75
CA SER A 213 10.26 17.23 -25.13
C SER A 213 11.01 16.09 -24.44
N TYR A 214 10.29 15.18 -23.78
CA TYR A 214 10.88 14.11 -22.96
C TYR A 214 9.96 12.89 -22.83
N GLY A 215 10.55 11.75 -22.45
CA GLY A 215 9.86 10.48 -22.30
C GLY A 215 9.61 9.76 -23.62
N GLN A 216 8.84 8.68 -23.56
CA GLN A 216 8.47 7.83 -24.68
C GLN A 216 6.95 7.58 -24.70
N GLU A 217 6.32 7.76 -25.85
CA GLU A 217 4.91 7.44 -26.07
C GLU A 217 4.77 6.04 -26.70
N LEU A 218 3.95 5.18 -26.09
CA LEU A 218 3.55 3.89 -26.66
C LEU A 218 2.07 3.94 -27.00
N THR A 219 1.73 3.71 -28.27
CA THR A 219 0.36 3.85 -28.79
C THR A 219 -0.17 2.60 -29.49
N GLU A 220 0.72 1.77 -30.02
CA GLU A 220 0.37 0.52 -30.68
C GLU A 220 0.34 -0.62 -29.67
N GLU A 221 -0.71 -1.45 -29.71
CA GLU A 221 -0.94 -2.57 -28.77
C GLU A 221 0.29 -3.49 -28.66
N GLN A 222 0.88 -3.87 -29.78
CA GLN A 222 2.06 -4.74 -29.78
C GLN A 222 3.28 -4.07 -29.14
N THR A 223 3.45 -2.75 -29.33
CA THR A 223 4.55 -2.00 -28.73
C THR A 223 4.37 -1.89 -27.22
N ILE A 224 3.14 -1.64 -26.75
CA ILE A 224 2.81 -1.60 -25.32
C ILE A 224 3.07 -2.96 -24.66
N ILE A 225 2.60 -4.06 -25.26
CA ILE A 225 2.83 -5.41 -24.73
C ILE A 225 4.32 -5.79 -24.74
N ASN A 226 5.06 -5.42 -25.79
CA ASN A 226 6.49 -5.71 -25.90
C ASN A 226 7.34 -4.90 -24.92
N ALA A 227 6.84 -3.78 -24.39
CA ALA A 227 7.53 -3.03 -23.34
C ALA A 227 7.48 -3.78 -22.00
N GLU A 228 6.52 -4.69 -21.81
CA GLU A 228 6.30 -5.50 -20.62
C GLU A 228 5.97 -4.70 -19.35
N THR A 229 6.93 -3.92 -18.85
CA THR A 229 6.79 -3.05 -17.68
C THR A 229 7.59 -1.75 -17.83
N ASP A 230 7.14 -0.67 -17.20
CA ASP A 230 7.92 0.58 -17.09
C ASP A 230 9.10 0.44 -16.11
N ILE A 231 8.87 -0.19 -14.97
CA ILE A 231 9.82 -0.37 -13.88
C ILE A 231 9.78 -1.82 -13.42
N SER A 232 10.95 -2.48 -13.41
CA SER A 232 11.06 -3.84 -12.90
C SER A 232 10.91 -3.86 -11.38
N LEU A 233 10.25 -4.88 -10.84
CA LEU A 233 10.05 -5.12 -9.39
C LEU A 233 9.19 -4.06 -8.67
N SER A 234 8.44 -3.22 -9.39
CA SER A 234 7.38 -2.38 -8.84
C SER A 234 6.02 -2.80 -9.38
N GLY A 235 4.94 -2.58 -8.62
CA GLY A 235 3.58 -2.99 -8.99
C GLY A 235 2.48 -2.04 -8.51
N HIS A 236 2.85 -0.87 -7.97
CA HIS A 236 1.91 0.09 -7.39
C HIS A 236 0.91 0.58 -8.45
N GLY A 237 1.40 1.06 -9.59
CA GLY A 237 0.60 1.52 -10.72
C GLY A 237 -0.33 0.44 -11.28
N THR A 238 0.15 -0.81 -11.45
CA THR A 238 -0.74 -1.93 -11.85
C THR A 238 -1.87 -2.16 -10.86
N HIS A 239 -1.58 -2.12 -9.56
CA HIS A 239 -2.56 -2.33 -8.52
C HIS A 239 -3.62 -1.20 -8.52
N VAL A 240 -3.17 0.05 -8.59
CA VAL A 240 -4.05 1.25 -8.70
C VAL A 240 -4.92 1.18 -9.96
N ALA A 241 -4.31 0.94 -11.12
CA ALA A 241 -5.03 0.83 -12.39
C ALA A 241 -6.05 -0.32 -12.39
N SER A 242 -5.73 -1.44 -11.73
CA SER A 242 -6.63 -2.58 -11.59
C SER A 242 -7.84 -2.25 -10.72
N ILE A 243 -7.66 -1.54 -9.60
CA ILE A 243 -8.77 -1.08 -8.74
C ILE A 243 -9.68 -0.14 -9.53
N ALA A 244 -9.11 0.81 -10.27
CA ALA A 244 -9.87 1.80 -11.00
C ALA A 244 -10.60 1.19 -12.21
N ALA A 245 -9.93 0.37 -13.02
CA ALA A 245 -10.39 0.01 -14.37
C ALA A 245 -10.17 -1.45 -14.77
N GLY A 246 -9.59 -2.30 -13.92
CA GLY A 246 -9.31 -3.70 -14.25
C GLY A 246 -10.55 -4.48 -14.65
N SER A 247 -10.45 -5.33 -15.68
CA SER A 247 -11.55 -6.20 -16.11
C SER A 247 -11.78 -7.39 -15.17
N GLY A 248 -10.83 -7.66 -14.27
CA GLY A 248 -10.79 -8.86 -13.45
C GLY A 248 -10.21 -10.09 -14.18
N GLY A 249 -9.82 -9.94 -15.45
CA GLY A 249 -9.26 -11.02 -16.26
C GLY A 249 -10.21 -12.23 -16.35
N SER A 250 -9.65 -13.45 -16.24
CA SER A 250 -10.42 -14.70 -16.27
C SER A 250 -11.34 -14.90 -15.04
N LEU A 251 -11.18 -14.08 -14.01
CA LEU A 251 -11.98 -14.11 -12.77
C LEU A 251 -13.09 -13.04 -12.77
N SER A 252 -13.29 -12.37 -13.92
CA SER A 252 -14.08 -11.17 -14.33
C SER A 252 -15.08 -10.52 -13.37
N ASP A 253 -15.68 -11.23 -12.44
CA ASP A 253 -16.73 -10.72 -11.56
C ASP A 253 -16.23 -10.46 -10.14
N LEU A 254 -15.22 -11.21 -9.66
CA LEU A 254 -14.78 -11.14 -8.27
C LEU A 254 -13.75 -10.01 -8.02
N TYR A 255 -12.87 -9.76 -8.99
CA TYR A 255 -11.74 -8.84 -8.86
C TYR A 255 -11.71 -7.76 -9.93
N ARG A 256 -12.87 -7.42 -10.50
CA ARG A 256 -12.97 -6.29 -11.42
C ARG A 256 -12.82 -4.97 -10.69
N GLY A 257 -12.29 -3.98 -11.39
CA GLY A 257 -12.24 -2.60 -10.94
C GLY A 257 -13.59 -1.89 -11.06
N ALA A 258 -13.63 -0.64 -10.60
CA ALA A 258 -14.84 0.18 -10.62
C ALA A 258 -15.35 0.46 -12.05
N ALA A 259 -14.44 0.73 -12.98
CA ALA A 259 -14.73 1.07 -14.38
C ALA A 259 -14.21 -0.03 -15.34
N TYR A 260 -14.65 -1.27 -15.13
CA TYR A 260 -14.14 -2.47 -15.81
C TYR A 260 -14.40 -2.55 -17.33
N GLU A 261 -15.10 -1.59 -17.94
CA GLU A 261 -15.26 -1.46 -19.41
C GLU A 261 -14.74 -0.12 -19.98
N SER A 262 -13.99 0.67 -19.20
CA SER A 262 -13.35 1.91 -19.66
C SER A 262 -12.18 1.67 -20.64
N GLU A 263 -11.75 2.71 -21.32
CA GLU A 263 -10.41 2.77 -21.92
C GLU A 263 -9.41 3.25 -20.87
N ILE A 264 -8.16 2.79 -20.99
CA ILE A 264 -7.10 3.07 -20.03
C ILE A 264 -6.01 3.89 -20.72
N VAL A 265 -5.56 4.96 -20.08
CA VAL A 265 -4.34 5.70 -20.45
C VAL A 265 -3.43 5.73 -19.24
N LEU A 266 -2.17 5.37 -19.44
CA LEU A 266 -1.18 5.30 -18.36
C LEU A 266 -0.10 6.35 -18.56
N VAL A 267 0.34 6.96 -17.47
CA VAL A 267 1.52 7.84 -17.43
C VAL A 267 2.43 7.29 -16.34
N SER A 268 3.57 6.74 -16.77
CA SER A 268 4.66 6.34 -15.87
C SER A 268 5.49 7.57 -15.55
N LEU A 269 5.40 8.04 -14.30
CA LEU A 269 6.06 9.27 -13.84
C LEU A 269 7.57 9.17 -13.88
N ASN A 270 8.24 10.31 -14.14
CA ASN A 270 9.70 10.46 -14.20
C ASN A 270 10.39 10.28 -12.83
N ALA A 271 10.29 9.08 -12.24
CA ALA A 271 11.00 8.64 -11.07
C ALA A 271 12.50 8.50 -11.38
N ARG A 272 13.31 9.43 -10.89
CA ARG A 272 14.76 9.19 -10.81
C ARG A 272 15.01 8.09 -9.78
N GLU A 273 15.79 7.08 -10.17
CA GLU A 273 16.25 6.00 -9.29
C GLU A 273 15.12 5.21 -8.58
N GLY A 274 13.89 5.28 -9.10
CA GLY A 274 12.74 4.55 -8.56
C GLY A 274 12.12 5.14 -7.29
N VAL A 275 12.48 6.36 -6.88
CA VAL A 275 12.08 6.92 -5.58
C VAL A 275 10.98 7.99 -5.68
N SER A 276 10.98 8.90 -6.66
CA SER A 276 9.89 9.90 -6.78
C SER A 276 9.80 10.58 -8.15
N GLY A 277 8.58 10.62 -8.70
CA GLY A 277 8.24 11.46 -9.86
C GLY A 277 8.22 12.95 -9.50
N ASN A 278 8.27 13.84 -10.50
CA ASN A 278 8.16 15.29 -10.26
C ASN A 278 6.74 15.82 -10.49
N ASN A 279 6.37 16.87 -9.76
CA ASN A 279 5.05 17.50 -9.87
C ASN A 279 4.75 18.03 -11.28
N THR A 280 5.74 18.52 -12.01
CA THR A 280 5.57 18.97 -13.40
C THR A 280 5.13 17.83 -14.32
N GLY A 281 5.68 16.63 -14.13
CA GLY A 281 5.32 15.44 -14.88
C GLY A 281 3.91 14.96 -14.59
N VAL A 282 3.43 15.15 -13.35
CA VAL A 282 2.02 14.94 -12.99
C VAL A 282 1.12 15.90 -13.79
N ILE A 283 1.42 17.20 -13.78
CA ILE A 283 0.63 18.21 -14.52
C ILE A 283 0.60 17.91 -16.02
N ASP A 284 1.76 17.58 -16.60
CA ASP A 284 1.85 17.20 -18.01
C ASP A 284 1.07 15.91 -18.30
N GLY A 285 1.11 14.92 -17.39
CA GLY A 285 0.35 13.67 -17.48
C GLY A 285 -1.16 13.89 -17.49
N ILE A 286 -1.67 14.79 -16.64
CA ILE A 286 -3.10 15.16 -16.59
C ILE A 286 -3.52 15.71 -17.96
N ASN A 287 -2.75 16.67 -18.48
CA ASN A 287 -3.02 17.30 -19.77
C ASN A 287 -2.99 16.25 -20.91
N TYR A 288 -1.98 15.38 -20.93
CA TYR A 288 -1.85 14.29 -21.90
C TYR A 288 -3.08 13.37 -21.92
N ILE A 289 -3.57 12.93 -20.76
CA ILE A 289 -4.77 12.08 -20.66
C ILE A 289 -6.00 12.82 -21.19
N PHE A 290 -6.21 14.08 -20.80
CA PHE A 290 -7.36 14.85 -21.25
C PHE A 290 -7.32 15.16 -22.75
N GLN A 291 -6.15 15.39 -23.32
CA GLN A 291 -5.99 15.54 -24.78
C GLN A 291 -6.34 14.26 -25.51
N TYR A 292 -5.94 13.08 -24.99
CA TYR A 292 -6.37 11.82 -25.56
C TYR A 292 -7.89 11.67 -25.51
N ALA A 293 -8.50 11.89 -24.34
CA ALA A 293 -9.93 11.77 -24.16
C ALA A 293 -10.72 12.70 -25.10
N GLU A 294 -10.25 13.94 -25.29
CA GLU A 294 -10.81 14.89 -26.25
C GLU A 294 -10.68 14.37 -27.69
N SER A 295 -9.52 13.82 -28.06
CA SER A 295 -9.27 13.28 -29.42
C SER A 295 -10.22 12.13 -29.80
N VAL A 296 -10.73 11.39 -28.81
CA VAL A 296 -11.69 10.29 -29.00
C VAL A 296 -13.12 10.66 -28.63
N GLY A 297 -13.38 11.92 -28.27
CA GLY A 297 -14.71 12.44 -27.94
C GLY A 297 -15.32 11.85 -26.67
N LYS A 298 -14.50 11.58 -25.64
CA LYS A 298 -14.92 10.94 -24.38
C LYS A 298 -14.64 11.82 -23.17
N ALA A 299 -15.42 11.60 -22.11
CA ALA A 299 -15.08 12.11 -20.78
C ALA A 299 -13.91 11.30 -20.19
N ALA A 300 -13.18 11.91 -19.26
CA ALA A 300 -12.07 11.29 -18.56
C ALA A 300 -12.09 11.54 -17.06
N VAL A 301 -11.63 10.52 -16.33
CA VAL A 301 -11.28 10.60 -14.92
C VAL A 301 -9.80 10.28 -14.79
N VAL A 302 -9.03 11.19 -14.18
CA VAL A 302 -7.60 11.02 -13.91
C VAL A 302 -7.42 10.70 -12.43
N ASN A 303 -6.67 9.64 -12.13
CA ASN A 303 -6.26 9.28 -10.79
C ASN A 303 -4.79 9.63 -10.57
N ILE A 304 -4.49 10.29 -9.44
CA ILE A 304 -3.15 10.61 -8.96
C ILE A 304 -3.00 9.97 -7.57
N SER A 305 -2.27 8.86 -7.50
CA SER A 305 -2.01 8.16 -6.23
C SER A 305 -0.62 8.49 -5.71
N GLN A 306 -0.27 9.78 -5.74
CA GLN A 306 1.03 10.35 -5.37
C GLN A 306 0.80 11.73 -4.74
N GLY A 307 1.71 12.18 -3.87
CA GLY A 307 1.63 13.48 -3.20
C GLY A 307 2.96 13.88 -2.56
N HIS A 308 3.02 15.10 -2.01
CA HIS A 308 4.15 15.58 -1.20
C HIS A 308 3.68 16.65 -0.20
N HIS A 309 4.53 16.98 0.77
CA HIS A 309 4.23 17.99 1.81
C HIS A 309 5.02 19.30 1.66
N THR A 310 5.64 19.54 0.52
CA THR A 310 6.24 20.84 0.19
C THR A 310 5.21 21.75 -0.50
N GLY A 311 4.71 22.77 0.20
CA GLY A 311 3.72 23.70 -0.33
C GLY A 311 2.73 24.24 0.71
N PRO A 312 1.81 25.13 0.30
CA PRO A 312 0.99 25.93 1.21
C PRO A 312 -0.21 25.20 1.84
N HIS A 313 -0.59 24.03 1.32
CA HIS A 313 -1.70 23.18 1.75
C HIS A 313 -3.07 23.87 1.70
N ASP A 314 -3.25 24.87 0.83
CA ASP A 314 -4.43 25.74 0.80
C ASP A 314 -5.04 25.97 -0.60
N GLY A 315 -4.57 25.23 -1.61
CA GLY A 315 -5.03 25.37 -2.99
C GLY A 315 -4.36 26.50 -3.77
N SER A 316 -3.37 27.20 -3.19
CA SER A 316 -2.69 28.33 -3.86
C SER A 316 -1.42 27.94 -4.62
N SER A 317 -0.92 26.72 -4.48
CA SER A 317 0.25 26.27 -5.24
C SER A 317 -0.03 26.29 -6.75
N LEU A 318 1.03 26.43 -7.56
CA LEU A 318 0.86 26.42 -9.02
C LEU A 318 0.34 25.06 -9.53
N SER A 319 0.69 23.96 -8.86
CA SER A 319 0.15 22.64 -9.15
C SER A 319 -1.36 22.60 -8.90
N ASP A 320 -1.83 23.10 -7.77
CA ASP A 320 -3.26 23.16 -7.45
C ASP A 320 -4.03 24.06 -8.43
N GLN A 321 -3.48 25.22 -8.77
CA GLN A 321 -4.07 26.10 -9.78
C GLN A 321 -4.15 25.44 -11.16
N ALA A 322 -3.15 24.64 -11.54
CA ALA A 322 -3.16 23.91 -12.80
C ALA A 322 -4.23 22.79 -12.80
N ILE A 323 -4.36 22.05 -11.69
CA ILE A 323 -5.41 21.04 -11.48
C ILE A 323 -6.80 21.68 -11.57
N ASP A 324 -6.99 22.82 -10.89
CA ASP A 324 -8.23 23.61 -10.94
C ASP A 324 -8.57 24.05 -12.37
N ALA A 325 -7.57 24.51 -13.12
CA ALA A 325 -7.76 24.96 -14.50
C ALA A 325 -8.06 23.84 -15.51
N MET A 326 -7.59 22.62 -15.25
CA MET A 326 -7.80 21.46 -16.13
C MET A 326 -9.08 20.68 -15.82
N SER A 327 -9.62 20.83 -14.61
CA SER A 327 -10.87 20.21 -14.19
C SER A 327 -12.09 20.90 -14.79
N GLY A 328 -13.16 20.16 -15.06
CA GLY A 328 -14.39 20.72 -15.60
C GLY A 328 -15.38 19.66 -16.11
N PRO A 329 -16.43 20.07 -16.87
CA PRO A 329 -17.38 19.13 -17.44
C PRO A 329 -16.69 18.03 -18.26
N GLY A 330 -16.85 16.77 -17.84
CA GLY A 330 -16.23 15.61 -18.49
C GLY A 330 -14.72 15.43 -18.20
N ARG A 331 -14.14 16.24 -17.31
CA ARG A 331 -12.72 16.18 -16.89
C ARG A 331 -12.64 16.20 -15.37
N ILE A 332 -12.51 15.02 -14.76
CA ILE A 332 -12.45 14.87 -13.30
C ILE A 332 -11.04 14.41 -12.91
N ILE A 333 -10.51 14.99 -11.84
CA ILE A 333 -9.23 14.60 -11.24
C ILE A 333 -9.53 14.10 -9.82
N VAL A 334 -8.95 12.96 -9.47
CA VAL A 334 -9.06 12.30 -8.17
C VAL A 334 -7.64 12.13 -7.63
N GLY A 335 -7.38 12.59 -6.41
CA GLY A 335 -6.06 12.57 -5.81
C GLY A 335 -6.05 11.92 -4.42
N ALA A 336 -4.99 11.17 -4.11
CA ALA A 336 -4.78 10.62 -2.78
C ALA A 336 -4.34 11.72 -1.80
N VAL A 337 -4.92 11.77 -0.59
CA VAL A 337 -4.58 12.81 0.40
C VAL A 337 -3.27 12.57 1.15
N GLY A 338 -2.67 11.38 1.03
CA GLY A 338 -1.51 10.95 1.81
C GLY A 338 -1.84 9.91 2.89
N ASN A 339 -0.80 9.27 3.44
CA ASN A 339 -0.86 8.24 4.49
C ASN A 339 -0.36 8.75 5.86
N GLU A 340 0.07 10.01 5.93
CA GLU A 340 0.84 10.58 7.03
C GLU A 340 -0.04 11.07 8.20
N GLY A 341 -1.32 10.69 8.18
CA GLY A 341 -2.30 10.97 9.23
C GLY A 341 -2.31 9.97 10.39
N ASP A 342 -1.34 9.05 10.46
CA ASP A 342 -1.27 8.05 11.52
C ASP A 342 -1.12 8.71 12.90
N ALA A 343 -1.98 8.31 13.85
CA ALA A 343 -1.94 8.78 15.21
C ALA A 343 -0.83 8.13 16.05
N SER A 344 -0.11 7.13 15.54
CA SER A 344 0.80 6.28 16.33
C SER A 344 2.17 6.87 16.70
N GLY A 345 2.55 8.06 16.19
CA GLY A 345 3.52 8.93 16.90
C GLY A 345 4.69 9.53 16.13
N PHE A 346 4.79 9.31 14.82
CA PHE A 346 5.78 9.99 13.97
C PHE A 346 5.09 11.01 13.08
N TYR A 347 5.17 12.29 13.46
CA TYR A 347 4.40 13.34 12.82
C TYR A 347 5.31 14.27 12.03
N LEU A 348 5.17 14.25 10.70
CA LEU A 348 5.87 15.20 9.84
C LEU A 348 5.33 16.62 10.00
N HIS A 349 4.10 16.78 10.50
CA HIS A 349 3.43 18.06 10.65
C HIS A 349 3.52 18.57 12.09
N PHE A 350 3.80 19.86 12.24
CA PHE A 350 3.73 20.63 13.47
C PHE A 350 2.88 21.87 13.23
N ASP A 351 2.10 22.28 14.23
CA ASP A 351 1.48 23.60 14.22
C ASP A 351 1.44 24.22 15.61
N HIS A 352 1.44 25.54 15.65
CA HIS A 352 1.23 26.31 16.87
C HIS A 352 0.52 27.63 16.57
N THR A 353 -0.52 27.91 17.37
CA THR A 353 -1.21 29.21 17.37
C THR A 353 -0.65 30.05 18.51
N PHE A 354 -0.09 31.22 18.16
CA PHE A 354 0.50 32.16 19.09
C PHE A 354 -0.60 33.10 19.62
N ASP A 355 -0.90 32.99 20.91
CA ASP A 355 -1.90 33.83 21.61
C ASP A 355 -1.41 34.33 22.98
N ALA A 356 -0.95 33.41 23.82
CA ALA A 356 -0.41 33.65 25.16
C ALA A 356 1.09 33.33 25.26
N GLU A 357 1.57 32.45 24.39
CA GLU A 357 2.98 32.09 24.25
C GLU A 357 3.49 32.60 22.91
N ASN A 358 4.56 33.39 22.96
CA ASN A 358 5.14 33.99 21.75
C ASN A 358 6.30 33.16 21.18
N GLU A 359 6.75 32.13 21.89
CA GLU A 359 7.88 31.28 21.52
C GLU A 359 7.54 29.82 21.78
N ILE A 360 7.92 28.95 20.84
CA ILE A 360 7.76 27.50 20.95
C ILE A 360 8.93 26.79 20.27
N LEU A 361 9.32 25.64 20.81
CA LEU A 361 10.38 24.78 20.29
C LEU A 361 9.79 23.45 19.81
N SER A 362 10.42 22.84 18.81
CA SER A 362 10.22 21.43 18.46
C SER A 362 11.55 20.84 18.03
N TYR A 363 11.79 19.59 18.40
CA TYR A 363 12.90 18.83 17.82
C TYR A 363 12.53 18.25 16.47
N VAL A 364 13.54 17.93 15.67
CA VAL A 364 13.45 17.16 14.43
C VAL A 364 14.21 15.85 14.62
N VAL A 365 13.58 14.73 14.28
CA VAL A 365 14.17 13.38 14.38
C VAL A 365 13.92 12.56 13.11
N TRP A 366 14.72 11.53 12.89
CA TRP A 366 14.61 10.63 11.73
C TRP A 366 14.31 9.19 12.16
N PRO A 367 13.62 8.40 11.32
CA PRO A 367 13.20 7.03 11.66
C PRO A 367 14.37 6.05 11.71
N ASP A 368 15.34 6.19 10.80
CA ASP A 368 16.48 5.28 10.70
C ASP A 368 17.54 5.58 11.76
N GLU A 369 17.78 6.87 12.04
CA GLU A 369 18.75 7.35 13.02
C GLU A 369 18.17 8.57 13.76
N ILE A 370 17.73 8.39 15.01
CA ILE A 370 16.86 9.37 15.70
C ILE A 370 17.40 10.80 15.72
N ASN A 371 18.71 10.99 15.83
CA ASN A 371 19.38 12.29 15.86
C ASN A 371 20.11 12.64 14.56
N ALA A 372 20.09 11.80 13.52
CA ALA A 372 20.90 12.03 12.32
C ALA A 372 20.10 11.81 11.03
N GLY A 373 20.30 12.69 10.06
CA GLY A 373 19.65 12.57 8.77
C GLY A 373 19.55 13.89 8.02
N GLU A 374 18.90 13.83 6.86
CA GLU A 374 18.65 14.98 6.00
C GLU A 374 17.15 15.27 5.96
N ALA A 375 16.76 16.53 6.04
CA ALA A 375 15.35 16.94 5.98
C ALA A 375 15.18 18.30 5.33
N LEU A 376 14.07 18.48 4.62
CA LEU A 376 13.57 19.78 4.24
C LEU A 376 12.38 20.10 5.15
N VAL A 377 12.39 21.29 5.76
CA VAL A 377 11.33 21.77 6.64
C VAL A 377 10.66 22.97 6.01
N ASP A 378 9.38 22.83 5.68
CA ASP A 378 8.54 23.80 4.98
C ASP A 378 7.57 24.46 5.96
N ILE A 379 7.64 25.78 6.13
CA ILE A 379 7.01 26.50 7.24
C ILE A 379 6.13 27.63 6.71
N TRP A 380 4.86 27.62 7.08
CA TRP A 380 3.84 28.56 6.61
C TRP A 380 3.14 29.26 7.76
N GLY A 381 3.12 30.59 7.74
CA GLY A 381 2.29 31.40 8.64
C GLY A 381 0.98 31.86 8.00
N GLU A 382 0.25 32.73 8.71
CA GLU A 382 -1.00 33.33 8.23
C GLU A 382 -0.75 34.68 7.53
N ALA A 383 -1.54 34.98 6.49
CA ALA A 383 -1.45 36.25 5.78
C ALA A 383 -1.69 37.45 6.72
N GLY A 384 -0.82 38.46 6.66
CA GLY A 384 -0.90 39.64 7.53
C GLY A 384 -0.41 39.41 8.97
N THR A 385 0.28 38.29 9.21
CA THR A 385 1.05 38.01 10.42
C THR A 385 2.53 37.88 10.08
N ASP A 386 3.38 38.05 11.09
CA ASP A 386 4.82 37.86 10.96
C ASP A 386 5.29 36.80 11.94
N PHE A 387 6.27 36.00 11.52
CA PHE A 387 6.97 35.07 12.39
C PHE A 387 8.49 35.13 12.19
N GLN A 388 9.19 34.57 13.15
CA GLN A 388 10.62 34.35 13.14
C GLN A 388 10.90 32.86 13.34
N VAL A 389 11.99 32.39 12.74
CA VAL A 389 12.44 31.01 12.87
C VAL A 389 13.97 30.92 12.91
N SER A 390 14.50 30.04 13.76
CA SER A 390 15.92 29.69 13.79
C SER A 390 16.12 28.18 13.96
N LEU A 391 17.23 27.70 13.41
CA LEU A 391 17.74 26.34 13.59
C LEU A 391 18.75 26.32 14.73
N GLU A 392 18.63 25.38 15.64
CA GLU A 392 19.45 25.24 16.85
C GLU A 392 19.90 23.79 17.01
N VAL A 393 21.04 23.59 17.66
CA VAL A 393 21.51 22.29 18.15
C VAL A 393 21.39 22.31 19.66
N PHE A 394 20.79 21.27 20.22
CA PHE A 394 20.42 21.22 21.62
C PHE A 394 20.69 19.86 22.23
N ASN A 395 21.32 19.88 23.40
CA ASN A 395 21.56 18.69 24.21
C ASN A 395 20.45 18.52 25.28
N PRO A 396 19.61 17.47 25.20
CA PRO A 396 18.49 17.27 26.11
C PRO A 396 18.90 16.83 27.52
N GLN A 397 20.07 16.21 27.71
CA GLN A 397 20.56 15.87 29.05
C GLN A 397 20.96 17.12 29.84
N THR A 398 21.80 17.96 29.24
CA THR A 398 22.34 19.16 29.91
C THR A 398 21.35 20.33 29.88
N LYS A 399 20.37 20.25 28.96
CA LYS A 399 19.38 21.28 28.65
C LYS A 399 19.99 22.57 28.14
N THR A 400 21.08 22.46 27.38
CA THR A 400 21.77 23.61 26.81
C THR A 400 21.67 23.63 25.31
N MET A 401 21.34 24.80 24.77
CA MET A 401 21.55 25.10 23.36
C MET A 401 23.05 25.27 23.12
N GLU A 402 23.59 24.49 22.21
CA GLU A 402 25.02 24.45 21.92
C GLU A 402 25.40 25.50 20.87
N VAL A 403 24.59 25.58 19.83
CA VAL A 403 24.78 26.50 18.72
C VAL A 403 23.44 26.87 18.08
N SER A 404 23.35 28.09 17.58
CA SER A 404 22.18 28.63 16.87
C SER A 404 22.60 29.18 15.51
N GLY A 405 21.77 28.93 14.50
CA GLY A 405 21.84 29.57 13.20
C GLY A 405 21.28 30.99 13.19
N GLU A 406 21.22 31.58 12.00
CA GLU A 406 20.62 32.89 11.79
C GLU A 406 19.12 32.87 12.06
N VAL A 407 18.61 33.91 12.73
CA VAL A 407 17.17 34.12 12.92
C VAL A 407 16.58 34.74 11.66
N LEU A 408 15.72 34.01 10.97
CA LEU A 408 15.00 34.50 9.80
C LEU A 408 13.70 35.17 10.22
N LEU A 409 13.43 36.38 9.72
CA LEU A 409 12.24 37.17 10.06
C LEU A 409 11.39 37.42 8.81
N SER A 410 10.09 37.08 8.84
CA SER A 410 9.20 37.31 7.69
C SER A 410 9.02 38.79 7.36
N SER A 411 9.18 39.66 8.36
CA SER A 411 9.13 41.12 8.20
C SER A 411 10.37 41.69 7.50
N ASN A 412 11.46 40.92 7.41
CA ASN A 412 12.67 41.25 6.66
C ASN A 412 13.14 40.04 5.84
N PRO A 413 12.43 39.70 4.74
CA PRO A 413 12.69 38.53 3.93
C PRO A 413 14.13 38.38 3.45
N VAL A 414 14.63 37.15 3.46
CA VAL A 414 15.96 36.78 2.94
C VAL A 414 15.77 35.62 1.97
N SER A 415 16.19 35.81 0.72
CA SER A 415 15.99 34.80 -0.33
C SER A 415 16.85 33.54 -0.14
N PHE A 416 17.99 33.65 0.52
CA PHE A 416 18.88 32.52 0.76
C PHE A 416 19.84 32.80 1.92
N VAL A 417 19.92 31.85 2.84
CA VAL A 417 20.97 31.71 3.85
C VAL A 417 21.56 30.32 3.70
N SER A 418 22.87 30.18 3.87
CA SER A 418 23.50 28.88 4.08
C SER A 418 24.61 28.98 5.11
N GLY A 419 24.82 27.91 5.85
CA GLY A 419 25.74 27.93 6.96
C GLY A 419 26.14 26.55 7.45
N LYS A 420 27.07 26.56 8.40
CA LYS A 420 27.46 25.41 9.19
C LYS A 420 27.25 25.75 10.65
N LEU A 421 26.64 24.84 11.40
CA LEU A 421 26.66 24.85 12.86
C LEU A 421 27.65 23.77 13.30
N ILE A 422 28.44 24.07 14.33
CA ILE A 422 29.38 23.11 14.92
C ILE A 422 28.99 23.03 16.38
N ASP A 423 28.65 21.84 16.84
CA ASP A 423 28.30 21.56 18.24
C ASP A 423 29.56 21.53 19.13
N LEU A 424 29.41 21.17 20.41
CA LEU A 424 30.53 21.17 21.35
C LEU A 424 31.51 20.02 21.12
N GLU A 425 31.03 18.90 20.57
CA GLU A 425 31.74 17.68 20.23
C GLU A 425 32.54 17.84 18.93
N GLY A 426 32.13 18.76 18.05
CA GLY A 426 32.80 19.13 16.81
C GLY A 426 32.09 18.63 15.55
N ASP A 427 30.91 18.04 15.67
CA ASP A 427 30.10 17.58 14.55
C ASP A 427 29.49 18.76 13.82
N THR A 428 29.42 18.62 12.49
CA THR A 428 29.04 19.71 11.60
C THR A 428 27.64 19.49 11.05
N ILE A 429 26.76 20.43 11.32
CA ILE A 429 25.42 20.51 10.74
C ILE A 429 25.45 21.49 9.59
N TYR A 430 25.00 21.06 8.41
CA TYR A 430 24.85 21.93 7.25
C TYR A 430 23.39 22.35 7.12
N TYR A 431 23.15 23.62 6.80
CA TYR A 431 21.81 24.08 6.48
C TYR A 431 21.81 25.10 5.35
N GLU A 432 20.72 25.08 4.59
CA GLU A 432 20.37 26.08 3.58
C GLU A 432 18.91 26.48 3.81
N GLY A 433 18.54 27.73 3.56
CA GLY A 433 17.16 28.12 3.76
C GLY A 433 16.84 29.54 3.31
N GLY A 434 15.61 29.98 3.57
CA GLY A 434 15.16 31.32 3.24
C GLY A 434 13.80 31.61 3.86
N ILE A 435 13.40 32.88 3.82
CA ILE A 435 12.09 33.34 4.26
C ILE A 435 11.55 34.41 3.31
N GLU A 436 10.29 34.30 2.94
CA GLU A 436 9.60 35.20 2.02
C GLU A 436 8.19 35.54 2.49
N ILE A 437 7.61 36.56 1.86
CA ILE A 437 6.15 36.69 1.78
C ILE A 437 5.76 36.12 0.42
N ASN A 438 5.12 34.95 0.42
CA ASN A 438 4.82 34.24 -0.81
C ASN A 438 3.86 35.05 -1.70
N ALA A 439 4.24 35.22 -2.97
CA ALA A 439 3.52 36.09 -3.89
C ALA A 439 2.15 35.54 -4.34
N LEU A 440 1.88 34.24 -4.16
CA LEU A 440 0.63 33.60 -4.61
C LEU A 440 -0.51 33.79 -3.60
N ASN A 441 -0.19 33.82 -2.31
CA ASN A 441 -1.18 33.85 -1.23
C ASN A 441 -0.93 34.93 -0.17
N ASN A 442 0.15 35.71 -0.28
CA ASN A 442 0.58 36.73 0.69
C ASN A 442 0.80 36.19 2.11
N ARG A 443 1.11 34.90 2.26
CA ARG A 443 1.46 34.28 3.53
C ARG A 443 2.98 34.33 3.73
N PRO A 444 3.47 34.56 4.96
CA PRO A 444 4.87 34.36 5.25
C PRO A 444 5.22 32.87 5.12
N HIS A 445 6.35 32.57 4.49
CA HIS A 445 6.80 31.23 4.18
C HIS A 445 8.32 31.15 4.41
N ALA A 446 8.76 30.16 5.19
CA ALA A 446 10.17 29.86 5.40
C ALA A 446 10.45 28.41 5.04
N GLN A 447 11.66 28.13 4.61
CA GLN A 447 12.08 26.78 4.27
C GLN A 447 13.53 26.56 4.69
N PHE A 448 13.84 25.39 5.24
CA PHE A 448 15.19 24.96 5.59
C PHE A 448 15.48 23.56 5.05
N TYR A 449 16.56 23.41 4.30
CA TYR A 449 17.26 22.15 4.15
C TYR A 449 18.24 21.98 5.31
N ILE A 450 18.23 20.81 5.94
CA ILE A 450 19.05 20.45 7.09
C ILE A 450 19.75 19.14 6.74
N ASP A 451 21.06 19.10 6.86
CA ASP A 451 21.87 17.88 6.81
C ASP A 451 22.60 17.75 8.16
N ASN A 452 22.11 16.80 8.95
CA ASN A 452 22.61 16.45 10.28
C ASN A 452 23.26 15.05 10.29
N THR A 453 23.70 14.55 9.13
CA THR A 453 24.25 13.18 9.01
C THR A 453 25.57 13.00 9.76
N ALA A 454 26.32 14.07 9.99
CA ALA A 454 27.57 14.03 10.74
C ALA A 454 27.42 13.47 12.17
N GLN A 455 26.24 13.65 12.79
CA GLN A 455 25.92 13.11 14.11
C GLN A 455 25.98 11.56 14.18
N ALA A 456 25.92 10.89 13.03
CA ALA A 456 26.02 9.44 12.93
C ALA A 456 27.47 8.91 12.87
N GLU A 457 28.46 9.78 12.63
CA GLU A 457 29.85 9.37 12.36
C GLU A 457 30.71 9.21 13.63
N GLY A 458 30.53 8.17 14.47
CA GLY A 458 31.53 7.91 15.54
C GLY A 458 31.07 7.22 16.82
N GLU A 459 31.71 7.58 17.94
CA GLU A 459 31.33 7.22 19.33
C GLU A 459 30.22 8.16 19.88
N ASP A 460 29.74 9.10 19.05
CA ASP A 460 28.95 10.27 19.48
C ASP A 460 27.44 10.01 19.53
N THR A 461 26.94 9.02 18.76
CA THR A 461 25.57 8.53 18.96
C THR A 461 25.53 7.51 20.11
N ASN A 462 24.96 7.92 21.25
CA ASN A 462 24.77 7.07 22.42
C ASN A 462 23.42 6.34 22.37
N PHE A 463 23.38 5.19 21.71
CA PHE A 463 22.19 4.33 21.66
C PHE A 463 21.78 3.76 23.03
N ASP A 464 22.69 3.68 24.00
CA ASP A 464 22.41 3.21 25.35
C ASP A 464 21.77 4.31 26.22
N ASN A 465 21.94 5.59 25.84
CA ASN A 465 21.38 6.74 26.54
C ASN A 465 21.14 7.92 25.58
N LEU A 466 20.00 7.90 24.89
CA LEU A 466 19.61 8.90 23.90
C LEU A 466 19.52 10.35 24.42
N LEU A 467 19.50 10.55 25.74
CA LEU A 467 19.52 11.91 26.31
C LEU A 467 20.89 12.59 26.13
N ASP A 468 21.95 11.82 25.91
CA ASP A 468 23.31 12.36 25.73
C ASP A 468 23.51 12.92 24.32
N ASN A 469 22.71 12.49 23.34
CA ASN A 469 22.83 12.89 21.94
C ASN A 469 22.35 14.33 21.72
N ASP A 470 22.92 14.99 20.72
CA ASP A 470 22.46 16.31 20.27
C ASP A 470 21.41 16.22 19.17
N PHE A 471 20.42 17.09 19.28
CA PHE A 471 19.28 17.11 18.36
C PHE A 471 19.13 18.46 17.70
N ILE A 472 18.68 18.42 16.45
CA ILE A 472 18.15 19.59 15.79
C ILE A 472 16.88 20.05 16.50
N GLN A 473 16.88 21.33 16.86
CA GLN A 473 15.73 22.04 17.41
C GLN A 473 15.38 23.21 16.50
N ILE A 474 14.09 23.39 16.25
CA ILE A 474 13.57 24.56 15.56
C ILE A 474 12.85 25.45 16.57
N ARG A 475 13.25 26.71 16.60
CA ARG A 475 12.59 27.75 17.38
C ARG A 475 11.67 28.55 16.49
N PHE A 476 10.41 28.67 16.90
CA PHE A 476 9.42 29.52 16.26
C PHE A 476 9.02 30.64 17.21
N GLN A 477 8.92 31.87 16.68
CA GLN A 477 8.46 33.02 17.43
C GLN A 477 7.48 33.86 16.62
N ALA A 478 6.33 34.19 17.20
CA ALA A 478 5.38 35.13 16.61
C ALA A 478 4.56 35.84 17.69
N ASN A 479 4.00 37.00 17.36
CA ASN A 479 3.12 37.75 18.29
C ASN A 479 1.66 37.28 18.22
N ARG A 480 1.25 36.69 17.09
CA ARG A 480 -0.10 36.20 16.83
C ARG A 480 -0.13 35.31 15.58
N GLY A 481 -1.23 34.57 15.41
CA GLY A 481 -1.48 33.76 14.22
C GLY A 481 -1.02 32.33 14.40
N THR A 482 -1.20 31.51 13.37
CA THR A 482 -0.81 30.10 13.38
C THR A 482 0.36 29.87 12.43
N ILE A 483 1.34 29.11 12.88
CA ILE A 483 2.40 28.55 12.04
C ILE A 483 2.10 27.07 11.85
N HIS A 484 2.24 26.60 10.61
CA HIS A 484 2.31 25.20 10.23
C HIS A 484 3.73 24.90 9.73
N ALA A 485 4.30 23.78 10.13
CA ALA A 485 5.59 23.31 9.66
C ALA A 485 5.46 21.85 9.22
N TYR A 486 6.13 21.50 8.13
CA TYR A 486 6.13 20.18 7.53
C TYR A 486 7.58 19.76 7.32
N ALA A 487 8.02 18.69 7.97
CA ALA A 487 9.32 18.08 7.72
C ALA A 487 9.26 17.23 6.44
N ALA A 488 8.97 17.91 5.32
CA ALA A 488 8.66 17.35 4.03
C ALA A 488 9.93 16.93 3.28
N ASN A 489 10.15 15.65 3.10
CA ASN A 489 11.34 15.12 2.46
C ASN A 489 11.09 14.77 0.98
N ASN A 490 12.00 15.16 0.10
CA ASN A 490 12.18 14.48 -1.18
C ASN A 490 13.14 13.26 -1.05
N SER A 491 13.61 12.93 0.19
CA SER A 491 14.74 12.00 0.45
C SER A 491 14.59 10.98 1.60
N GLY A 492 13.82 11.23 2.67
CA GLY A 492 13.51 10.31 3.79
C GLY A 492 12.76 11.05 4.92
N GLU A 493 11.71 10.47 5.51
CA GLU A 493 10.78 11.21 6.39
C GLU A 493 11.49 11.70 7.67
N ALA A 494 11.30 12.96 8.04
CA ALA A 494 11.70 13.47 9.35
C ALA A 494 10.45 13.89 10.14
N PHE A 495 10.56 13.94 11.47
CA PHE A 495 9.40 14.10 12.34
C PHE A 495 9.63 15.14 13.43
N PHE A 496 8.57 15.87 13.75
CA PHE A 496 8.57 16.78 14.89
C PHE A 496 8.25 16.04 16.18
N THR A 497 9.05 16.30 17.22
CA THR A 497 8.87 15.66 18.53
C THR A 497 9.23 16.61 19.68
N ASP A 498 8.69 16.32 20.86
CA ASP A 498 9.12 16.94 22.12
C ASP A 498 10.15 16.06 22.86
N LEU A 499 10.56 14.92 22.29
CA LEU A 499 11.43 13.93 22.91
C LEU A 499 10.91 13.42 24.28
N SER A 500 9.61 13.57 24.57
CA SER A 500 8.99 13.07 25.81
C SER A 500 9.11 11.56 25.98
N GLY A 501 9.13 10.82 24.87
CA GLY A 501 9.34 9.37 24.84
C GLY A 501 10.67 8.90 25.44
N ILE A 502 11.69 9.77 25.43
CA ILE A 502 13.00 9.51 26.06
C ILE A 502 13.23 10.34 27.33
N GLY A 503 12.20 11.04 27.81
CA GLY A 503 12.23 11.81 29.07
C GLY A 503 12.68 13.27 28.94
N ALA A 504 12.80 13.81 27.73
CA ALA A 504 13.26 15.19 27.47
C ALA A 504 12.13 16.21 27.20
N GLY A 505 10.87 15.79 27.28
CA GLY A 505 9.70 16.66 27.06
C GLY A 505 9.48 17.64 28.22
N GLU A 506 10.09 18.82 28.15
CA GLU A 506 10.03 19.84 29.20
C GLU A 506 10.22 21.29 28.69
N LEU A 507 10.53 22.22 29.61
CA LEU A 507 10.81 23.63 29.31
C LEU A 507 12.33 23.84 29.15
N ILE A 508 12.73 24.53 28.09
CA ILE A 508 14.11 24.97 27.83
C ILE A 508 14.16 26.48 27.96
N ASP A 509 14.92 26.99 28.93
CA ASP A 509 14.96 28.43 29.24
C ASP A 509 13.57 29.08 29.43
N GLY A 510 12.62 28.30 29.97
CA GLY A 510 11.24 28.73 30.18
C GLY A 510 10.34 28.66 28.94
N ILE A 511 10.86 28.12 27.82
CA ILE A 511 10.15 27.98 26.55
C ILE A 511 9.73 26.53 26.39
N ARG A 512 8.49 26.32 25.96
CA ARG A 512 7.91 24.98 25.83
C ARG A 512 8.41 24.30 24.57
N VAL A 513 8.78 23.01 24.72
CA VAL A 513 8.95 22.10 23.60
C VAL A 513 7.63 21.39 23.31
N ARG A 514 7.28 21.22 22.05
CA ARG A 514 6.06 20.55 21.62
C ARG A 514 6.33 19.65 20.41
N GLY A 515 5.79 18.43 20.43
CA GLY A 515 5.90 17.51 19.32
C GLY A 515 4.92 17.81 18.17
N GLY A 516 5.11 17.09 17.07
CA GLY A 516 4.23 17.15 15.91
C GLY A 516 2.84 16.59 16.20
N ASN A 517 1.97 16.63 15.19
CA ASN A 517 0.60 16.14 15.27
C ASN A 517 0.00 15.84 13.88
N PRO A 518 -1.05 14.99 13.78
CA PRO A 518 -1.62 14.56 12.50
C PRO A 518 -2.76 15.46 12.01
N ARG A 519 -2.86 16.72 12.47
CA ARG A 519 -4.07 17.55 12.26
C ARG A 519 -4.16 18.20 10.87
N SER A 520 -3.04 18.33 10.17
CA SER A 520 -2.97 18.93 8.83
C SER A 520 -1.95 18.15 7.99
N THR A 521 -2.37 17.01 7.45
CA THR A 521 -1.50 16.07 6.72
C THR A 521 -2.06 15.75 5.34
N MET A 522 -2.89 16.64 4.79
CA MET A 522 -3.43 16.50 3.43
C MET A 522 -2.41 17.05 2.43
N GLY A 523 -1.69 16.17 1.73
CA GLY A 523 -0.59 16.55 0.84
C GLY A 523 -0.99 17.37 -0.39
N GLU A 524 -0.01 18.08 -0.94
CA GLU A 524 -0.07 18.77 -2.24
C GLU A 524 -0.18 17.75 -3.39
N LEU A 525 -0.59 18.23 -4.58
CA LEU A 525 -0.96 17.45 -5.78
C LEU A 525 -2.23 16.60 -5.63
N GLY A 526 -2.34 15.85 -4.54
CA GLY A 526 -3.40 14.87 -4.36
C GLY A 526 -4.59 15.38 -3.55
N GLY A 527 -4.41 16.39 -2.69
CA GLY A 527 -5.41 16.72 -1.67
C GLY A 527 -6.02 18.12 -1.73
N THR A 528 -5.29 19.13 -2.20
CA THR A 528 -5.50 20.53 -1.79
C THR A 528 -6.15 21.44 -2.83
N ALA A 529 -6.12 21.08 -4.12
CA ALA A 529 -6.80 21.82 -5.18
C ALA A 529 -8.32 21.91 -4.93
N ARG A 530 -8.98 22.98 -5.39
CA ARG A 530 -10.39 23.25 -5.08
C ARG A 530 -11.36 22.36 -5.85
N SER A 531 -10.97 21.92 -7.04
CA SER A 531 -11.80 21.11 -7.93
C SER A 531 -11.51 19.61 -7.87
N ILE A 532 -10.47 19.20 -7.14
CA ILE A 532 -10.07 17.79 -7.05
C ILE A 532 -11.01 17.02 -6.12
N ILE A 533 -11.22 15.74 -6.40
CA ILE A 533 -11.84 14.81 -5.45
C ILE A 533 -10.72 14.17 -4.64
N SER A 534 -10.54 14.63 -3.40
CA SER A 534 -9.53 14.11 -2.49
C SER A 534 -10.02 12.82 -1.80
N VAL A 535 -9.21 11.77 -1.82
CA VAL A 535 -9.55 10.46 -1.25
C VAL A 535 -8.46 9.93 -0.32
N GLY A 536 -8.87 9.37 0.83
CA GLY A 536 -7.97 8.68 1.76
C GLY A 536 -7.94 7.17 1.56
N GLY A 537 -6.95 6.51 2.16
CA GLY A 537 -6.86 5.05 2.18
C GLY A 537 -8.07 4.39 2.83
N TYR A 538 -8.47 3.22 2.31
CA TYR A 538 -9.60 2.45 2.85
C TYR A 538 -9.34 0.94 2.86
N THR A 539 -9.39 0.34 4.05
CA THR A 539 -9.26 -1.11 4.24
C THR A 539 -10.60 -1.74 4.59
N THR A 540 -11.04 -2.72 3.79
CA THR A 540 -12.38 -3.34 3.92
C THR A 540 -12.44 -4.45 4.96
N LYS A 541 -11.30 -5.03 5.34
CA LYS A 541 -11.17 -6.14 6.30
C LYS A 541 -10.11 -5.85 7.36
N ASN A 542 -10.41 -4.92 8.24
CA ASN A 542 -9.53 -4.53 9.36
C ASN A 542 -9.92 -5.20 10.68
N SER A 543 -10.76 -6.24 10.68
CA SER A 543 -11.08 -6.97 11.92
C SER A 543 -11.22 -8.47 11.70
N PHE A 544 -10.82 -9.26 12.70
CA PHE A 544 -10.95 -10.70 12.73
C PHE A 544 -11.46 -11.16 14.10
N THR A 545 -12.09 -12.33 14.16
CA THR A 545 -12.47 -12.98 15.42
C THR A 545 -11.61 -14.20 15.60
N ASN A 546 -10.92 -14.31 16.73
CA ASN A 546 -10.07 -15.47 16.99
C ASN A 546 -10.91 -16.69 17.42
N THR A 547 -10.22 -17.81 17.67
CA THR A 547 -10.84 -19.07 18.10
C THR A 547 -11.53 -19.01 19.48
N ARG A 548 -11.29 -17.95 20.27
CA ARG A 548 -11.95 -17.69 21.56
C ARG A 548 -13.21 -16.83 21.43
N GLY A 549 -13.57 -16.43 20.21
CA GLY A 549 -14.69 -15.50 19.97
C GLY A 549 -14.33 -14.05 20.26
N GLU A 550 -13.06 -13.74 20.51
CA GLU A 550 -12.59 -12.37 20.76
C GLU A 550 -12.43 -11.66 19.41
N LYS A 551 -13.05 -10.49 19.29
CA LYS A 551 -12.94 -9.64 18.11
C LYS A 551 -11.73 -8.72 18.25
N PHE A 552 -10.82 -8.79 17.29
CA PHE A 552 -9.71 -7.87 17.11
C PHE A 552 -10.05 -6.98 15.93
N ALA A 553 -9.87 -5.67 16.10
CA ALA A 553 -9.85 -4.73 15.00
C ALA A 553 -8.46 -4.09 14.98
N ILE A 554 -7.82 -4.08 13.82
CA ILE A 554 -6.65 -3.28 13.56
C ILE A 554 -7.20 -1.88 13.34
N THR A 555 -6.91 -0.96 14.25
CA THR A 555 -7.15 0.47 14.05
C THR A 555 -6.21 1.05 13.01
N ASP A 556 -5.14 0.34 12.70
CA ASP A 556 -4.06 0.77 11.83
C ASP A 556 -4.20 0.13 10.45
N VAL A 557 -3.94 0.93 9.43
CA VAL A 557 -3.98 0.50 8.03
C VAL A 557 -2.71 -0.32 7.78
N LEU A 558 -2.85 -1.54 7.26
CA LEU A 558 -1.71 -2.31 6.75
C LEU A 558 -1.21 -1.63 5.47
N GLY A 559 -0.08 -0.93 5.57
CA GLY A 559 0.59 -0.22 4.47
C GLY A 559 2.07 0.12 4.73
N ASP A 560 2.47 0.38 5.98
CA ASP A 560 3.77 1.04 6.25
C ASP A 560 4.89 0.15 6.80
N GLN A 561 5.00 -1.11 6.37
CA GLN A 561 6.24 -1.86 6.58
C GLN A 561 6.66 -2.57 5.31
N TYR A 562 7.74 -2.06 4.71
CA TYR A 562 8.49 -2.54 3.54
C TYR A 562 7.91 -2.17 2.17
N LEU A 563 8.33 -1.00 1.67
CA LEU A 563 8.91 -0.85 0.33
C LEU A 563 10.20 -0.03 0.44
#